data_AF-A0A537NXV9-F1
#
_entry.id   AF-A0A537NXV9-F1
#
_cell.length_a   1.000
_cell.length_b   1.000
_cell.length_c   1.000
_cell.angle_alpha   90.00
_cell.angle_beta   90.00
_cell.angle_gamma   90.00
#
_symmetry.space_group_name_H-M   'P 1'
#
loop_
_entity.id
_entity.type
_entity.pdbx_description
1 polymer ?
#
loop_
_entity_poly.entity_id
_entity_poly.type
_entity_poly.pdbx_seq_one_letter_code
_entity_poly.pdbx_strand_id
1 'polypeptide(L)'
;QADIASLNVLEPTHEPRATETIPEIITIIERLIANGHAYVAEGHVLFDVPSMKDYGKLSRRPLDDMIAGARIDVAPYKRGEMDFVLWKPSTPDLPGWDSPWGRGRPGWHIECSAMSWKHLGESFDIHGGGIDLLFPHHENEVAQTRCAFGRKVMANVWMHNGFLQIDGQKMSKSLGNFLTINELLKDWPGEVLRFNMLRTHYRQPMDWTVKGLEESRRILDGFYNSSTARLAEEARLSPSVLEALCDDLNTPRAIAELHALDRPNFQMELGATLNALGFTGKHVEDKAAKIDEHRVNELIEARLEARRTRNWAQSDRLREELEALGVVVMDNKDGTTSWEVKR
;
A
#
# COMPACT_ATOMS: atom_id res chain seq x y z
N GLN A 1 7.03 6.83 7.48
CA GLN A 1 5.73 7.00 8.16
C GLN A 1 4.93 8.18 7.62
N ALA A 2 5.46 9.41 7.58
CA ALA A 2 4.69 10.57 7.09
C ALA A 2 4.04 10.38 5.69
N ASP A 3 4.77 9.81 4.73
CA ASP A 3 4.24 9.52 3.40
C ASP A 3 3.08 8.51 3.43
N ILE A 4 3.19 7.45 4.24
CA ILE A 4 2.19 6.39 4.38
C ILE A 4 0.92 6.93 5.09
N ALA A 5 1.11 7.75 6.12
CA ALA A 5 0.02 8.44 6.81
C ALA A 5 -0.73 9.39 5.85
N SER A 6 -0.05 10.00 4.88
CA SER A 6 -0.66 10.85 3.87
C SER A 6 -1.59 10.07 2.92
N LEU A 7 -1.46 8.75 2.86
CA LEU A 7 -2.36 7.84 2.15
C LEU A 7 -3.49 7.30 3.07
N ASN A 8 -3.68 7.86 4.27
CA ASN A 8 -4.65 7.42 5.29
C ASN A 8 -4.50 5.94 5.70
N VAL A 9 -3.29 5.39 5.61
CA VAL A 9 -3.01 4.04 6.13
C VAL A 9 -2.89 4.12 7.64
N LEU A 10 -3.58 3.22 8.35
CA LEU A 10 -3.53 3.15 9.81
C LEU A 10 -2.13 2.79 10.27
N GLU A 11 -1.69 3.37 11.40
CA GLU A 11 -0.45 2.96 12.03
C GLU A 11 -0.57 1.52 12.53
N PRO A 12 0.49 0.70 12.36
CA PRO A 12 0.51 -0.63 12.93
C PRO A 12 0.56 -0.54 14.46
N THR A 13 -0.10 -1.47 15.15
CA THR A 13 -0.02 -1.58 16.63
C THR A 13 1.42 -1.77 17.12
N HIS A 14 2.24 -2.46 16.32
CA HIS A 14 3.67 -2.66 16.56
C HIS A 14 4.48 -2.47 15.28
N GLU A 15 5.56 -1.70 15.36
CA GLU A 15 6.54 -1.49 14.28
C GLU A 15 7.95 -1.90 14.76
N PRO A 16 8.19 -3.21 14.97
CA PRO A 16 9.46 -3.68 15.51
C PRO A 16 10.61 -3.43 14.53
N ARG A 17 11.78 -3.10 15.08
CA ARG A 17 13.01 -2.96 14.30
C ARG A 17 13.89 -4.18 14.48
N ALA A 18 14.51 -4.65 13.41
CA ALA A 18 15.45 -5.77 13.46
C ALA A 18 16.60 -5.52 14.47
N THR A 19 17.06 -4.27 14.56
CA THR A 19 18.09 -3.82 15.51
C THR A 19 17.71 -3.99 16.98
N GLU A 20 16.42 -4.04 17.30
CA GLU A 20 15.87 -4.18 18.65
C GLU A 20 15.50 -5.64 18.98
N THR A 21 15.69 -6.56 18.02
CA THR A 21 15.22 -7.95 18.09
C THR A 21 16.37 -8.95 17.90
N ILE A 22 17.61 -8.48 18.09
CA ILE A 22 18.84 -9.29 17.97
C ILE A 22 18.86 -10.49 18.94
N PRO A 23 18.45 -10.36 20.23
CA PRO A 23 18.42 -11.52 21.12
C PRO A 23 17.49 -12.64 20.63
N GLU A 24 16.32 -12.29 20.11
CA GLU A 24 15.37 -13.24 19.57
C GLU A 24 15.88 -13.89 18.27
N ILE A 25 16.57 -13.10 17.43
CA ILE A 25 17.26 -13.61 16.23
C ILE A 25 18.33 -14.64 16.62
N ILE A 26 19.17 -14.35 17.61
CA ILE A 26 20.18 -15.32 18.07
C ILE A 26 19.49 -16.58 18.61
N THR A 27 18.43 -16.42 19.41
CA THR A 27 17.69 -17.53 19.99
C THR A 27 17.09 -18.46 18.93
N ILE A 28 16.46 -17.92 17.88
CA ILE A 28 15.87 -18.75 16.82
C ILE A 28 16.95 -19.50 16.05
N ILE A 29 18.12 -18.88 15.83
CA ILE A 29 19.25 -19.53 15.15
C ILE A 29 19.85 -20.64 16.01
N GLU A 30 20.03 -20.42 17.31
CA GLU A 30 20.48 -21.48 18.24
C GLU A 30 19.54 -22.69 18.23
N ARG A 31 18.22 -22.45 18.22
CA ARG A 31 17.21 -23.53 18.09
C ARG A 31 17.34 -24.27 16.77
N LEU A 32 17.52 -23.56 15.65
CA LEU A 32 17.70 -24.17 14.34
C LEU A 32 18.95 -25.07 14.30
N ILE A 33 20.06 -24.62 14.90
CA ILE A 33 21.28 -25.44 15.02
C ILE A 33 21.00 -26.66 15.91
N ALA A 34 20.40 -26.47 17.08
CA ALA A 34 20.10 -27.56 18.02
C ALA A 34 19.17 -28.62 17.41
N ASN A 35 18.24 -28.20 16.54
CA ASN A 35 17.31 -29.09 15.84
C ASN A 35 17.89 -29.71 14.56
N GLY A 36 19.15 -29.41 14.20
CA GLY A 36 19.80 -29.96 13.01
C GLY A 36 19.35 -29.34 11.68
N HIS A 37 18.79 -28.14 11.72
CA HIS A 37 18.32 -27.38 10.55
C HIS A 37 19.24 -26.22 10.15
N ALA A 38 20.31 -25.99 10.91
CA ALA A 38 21.30 -24.98 10.60
C ALA A 38 22.71 -25.44 10.96
N TYR A 39 23.70 -24.85 10.32
CA TYR A 39 25.11 -25.15 10.55
C TYR A 39 25.98 -23.89 10.45
N VAL A 40 27.14 -23.94 11.11
CA VAL A 40 28.16 -22.88 11.09
C VAL A 40 29.20 -23.21 10.02
N ALA A 41 29.56 -22.23 9.19
CA ALA A 41 30.64 -22.35 8.21
C ALA A 41 31.31 -20.99 7.99
N GLU A 42 32.64 -20.93 8.15
CA GLU A 42 33.42 -19.70 7.92
C GLU A 42 32.85 -18.45 8.64
N GLY A 43 32.42 -18.61 9.89
CA GLY A 43 31.79 -17.54 10.70
C GLY A 43 30.35 -17.19 10.31
N HIS A 44 29.81 -17.77 9.23
CA HIS A 44 28.40 -17.67 8.89
C HIS A 44 27.60 -18.73 9.63
N VAL A 45 26.31 -18.46 9.82
CA VAL A 45 25.33 -19.49 10.13
C VAL A 45 24.36 -19.58 8.97
N LEU A 46 24.13 -20.80 8.48
CA LEU A 46 23.29 -21.08 7.34
C LEU A 46 22.17 -22.04 7.72
N PHE A 47 21.01 -21.88 7.07
CA PHE A 47 19.95 -22.86 7.09
C PHE A 47 20.27 -23.96 6.08
N ASP A 48 20.18 -25.22 6.51
CA ASP A 48 20.32 -26.41 5.67
C ASP A 48 18.98 -26.69 5.00
N VAL A 49 18.79 -26.26 3.76
CA VAL A 49 17.50 -26.42 3.07
C VAL A 49 17.08 -27.90 2.93
N PRO A 50 17.98 -28.83 2.54
CA PRO A 50 17.69 -30.26 2.51
C PRO A 50 17.17 -30.85 3.83
N SER A 51 17.49 -30.26 4.99
CA SER A 51 16.97 -30.70 6.29
C SER A 51 15.45 -30.56 6.44
N MET A 52 14.80 -29.70 5.64
CA MET A 52 13.35 -29.52 5.59
C MET A 52 12.75 -30.20 4.34
N LYS A 53 12.19 -31.39 4.52
CA LYS A 53 11.68 -32.22 3.42
C LYS A 53 10.60 -31.58 2.55
N ASP A 54 9.79 -30.68 3.12
CA ASP A 54 8.68 -30.01 2.41
C ASP A 54 8.96 -28.53 2.14
N TYR A 55 10.24 -28.12 2.06
CA TYR A 55 10.64 -26.79 1.62
C TYR A 55 10.16 -26.51 0.19
N GLY A 56 9.66 -25.29 -0.08
CA GLY A 56 9.09 -24.92 -1.38
C GLY A 56 7.57 -25.10 -1.49
N LYS A 57 6.94 -25.62 -0.44
CA LYS A 57 5.50 -25.90 -0.41
C LYS A 57 4.64 -24.64 -0.46
N LEU A 58 5.07 -23.54 0.16
CA LEU A 58 4.30 -22.29 0.15
C LEU A 58 4.25 -21.70 -1.28
N SER A 59 5.41 -21.62 -1.92
CA SER A 59 5.59 -21.09 -3.28
C SER A 59 5.16 -22.06 -4.38
N ARG A 60 4.84 -23.32 -4.03
CA ARG A 60 4.54 -24.43 -4.95
C ARG A 60 5.67 -24.66 -5.96
N ARG A 61 6.91 -24.54 -5.49
CA ARG A 61 8.12 -24.75 -6.29
C ARG A 61 8.92 -25.88 -5.65
N PRO A 62 9.06 -27.05 -6.30
CA PRO A 62 9.94 -28.11 -5.84
C PRO A 62 11.40 -27.66 -5.83
N LEU A 63 12.19 -28.20 -4.89
CA LEU A 63 13.61 -27.86 -4.76
C LEU A 63 14.42 -28.20 -6.02
N ASP A 64 14.13 -29.33 -6.66
CA ASP A 64 14.82 -29.78 -7.88
C ASP A 64 14.67 -28.78 -9.03
N ASP A 65 13.48 -28.19 -9.19
CA ASP A 65 13.21 -27.17 -10.20
C ASP A 65 13.97 -25.86 -9.91
N MET A 66 14.18 -25.54 -8.63
CA MET A 66 14.97 -24.36 -8.22
C MET A 66 16.45 -24.54 -8.52
N ILE A 67 17.01 -25.71 -8.20
CA ILE A 67 18.42 -26.06 -8.42
C ILE A 67 18.71 -26.06 -9.93
N ALA A 68 17.84 -26.66 -10.76
CA ALA A 68 18.01 -26.66 -12.21
C ALA A 68 18.03 -25.25 -12.84
N GLY A 69 17.42 -24.26 -12.18
CA GLY A 69 17.41 -22.86 -12.60
C GLY A 69 18.54 -21.99 -12.03
N ALA A 70 19.25 -22.46 -11.00
CA ALA A 70 20.31 -21.71 -10.33
C ALA A 70 21.58 -21.69 -11.19
N ARG A 71 21.80 -20.59 -11.93
CA ARG A 71 23.03 -20.36 -12.73
C ARG A 71 24.06 -19.53 -11.96
N ILE A 72 24.39 -19.89 -10.72
CA ILE A 72 25.30 -19.10 -9.87
C ILE A 72 26.30 -20.01 -9.17
N ASP A 73 27.58 -19.60 -9.16
CA ASP A 73 28.62 -20.22 -8.35
C ASP A 73 28.20 -20.22 -6.87
N VAL A 74 27.99 -21.42 -6.33
CA VAL A 74 27.68 -21.64 -4.91
C VAL A 74 28.83 -21.06 -4.09
N ALA A 75 28.51 -20.15 -3.18
CA ALA A 75 29.54 -19.61 -2.29
C ALA A 75 30.19 -20.78 -1.51
N PRO A 76 31.54 -20.83 -1.41
CA PRO A 76 32.27 -22.03 -0.99
C PRO A 76 31.92 -22.54 0.41
N TYR A 77 31.39 -21.67 1.27
CA TYR A 77 30.95 -22.01 2.62
C TYR A 77 29.56 -22.67 2.70
N LYS A 78 28.83 -22.78 1.59
CA LYS A 78 27.51 -23.45 1.56
C LYS A 78 27.67 -24.95 1.29
N ARG A 79 26.86 -25.78 1.96
CA ARG A 79 26.78 -27.23 1.70
C ARG A 79 25.87 -27.52 0.51
N GLY A 80 24.74 -26.80 0.44
CA GLY A 80 23.78 -26.86 -0.65
C GLY A 80 23.63 -25.50 -1.36
N GLU A 81 23.27 -25.54 -2.65
CA GLU A 81 23.12 -24.33 -3.47
C GLU A 81 22.03 -23.38 -2.94
N MET A 82 20.99 -23.98 -2.37
CA MET A 82 19.79 -23.30 -1.87
C MET A 82 19.91 -22.87 -0.40
N ASP A 83 20.96 -23.28 0.30
CA ASP A 83 21.19 -22.89 1.70
C ASP A 83 21.27 -21.37 1.81
N PHE A 84 20.61 -20.79 2.80
CA PHE A 84 20.55 -19.35 2.96
C PHE A 84 21.10 -18.90 4.32
N VAL A 85 21.61 -17.68 4.34
CA VAL A 85 22.29 -17.12 5.52
C VAL A 85 21.26 -16.75 6.58
N LEU A 86 21.49 -17.23 7.79
CA LEU A 86 20.80 -16.82 9.01
C LEU A 86 21.59 -15.73 9.74
N TRP A 87 22.93 -15.85 9.77
CA TRP A 87 23.84 -14.89 10.38
C TRP A 87 25.10 -14.73 9.52
N LYS A 88 25.53 -13.49 9.28
CA LYS A 88 26.71 -13.15 8.48
C LYS A 88 27.77 -12.42 9.31
N PRO A 89 29.07 -12.76 9.19
CA PRO A 89 30.15 -12.00 9.79
C PRO A 89 30.12 -10.52 9.43
N SER A 90 30.51 -9.68 10.40
CA SER A 90 30.63 -8.24 10.20
C SER A 90 32.02 -7.74 10.55
N THR A 91 32.60 -6.97 9.64
CA THR A 91 33.87 -6.28 9.86
C THR A 91 33.66 -5.09 10.81
N PRO A 92 34.73 -4.55 11.44
CA PRO A 92 34.60 -3.44 12.39
C PRO A 92 34.00 -2.15 11.81
N ASP A 93 34.11 -1.94 10.50
CA ASP A 93 33.57 -0.80 9.75
C ASP A 93 32.08 -0.94 9.41
N LEU A 94 31.49 -2.13 9.59
CA LEU A 94 30.09 -2.41 9.33
C LEU A 94 29.31 -2.59 10.64
N PRO A 95 28.01 -2.23 10.68
CA PRO A 95 27.15 -2.55 11.82
C PRO A 95 27.19 -4.04 12.16
N GLY A 96 27.26 -4.35 13.44
CA GLY A 96 27.30 -5.73 13.91
C GLY A 96 27.11 -5.87 15.42
N TRP A 97 26.66 -7.04 15.81
CA TRP A 97 26.38 -7.44 17.18
C TRP A 97 27.18 -8.68 17.53
N ASP A 98 27.47 -8.84 18.80
CA ASP A 98 28.13 -10.04 19.31
C ASP A 98 27.14 -11.20 19.34
N SER A 99 27.62 -12.39 19.02
CA SER A 99 26.82 -13.62 18.99
C SER A 99 27.72 -14.83 19.34
N PRO A 100 27.13 -16.01 19.61
CA PRO A 100 27.89 -17.24 19.83
C PRO A 100 28.80 -17.63 18.65
N TRP A 101 28.56 -17.09 17.45
CA TRP A 101 29.31 -17.37 16.23
C TRP A 101 30.27 -16.24 15.84
N GLY A 102 30.51 -15.31 16.77
CA GLY A 102 31.32 -14.11 16.55
C GLY A 102 30.51 -12.90 16.11
N ARG A 103 31.20 -11.77 15.91
CA ARG A 103 30.58 -10.50 15.54
C ARG A 103 29.97 -10.59 14.14
N GLY A 104 28.69 -10.26 14.04
CA GLY A 104 27.97 -10.37 12.78
C GLY A 104 26.66 -9.59 12.75
N ARG A 105 25.83 -9.93 11.77
CA ARG A 105 24.53 -9.31 11.54
C ARG A 105 23.55 -10.33 10.96
N PRO A 106 22.24 -10.14 11.18
CA PRO A 106 21.22 -11.05 10.66
C PRO A 106 21.27 -11.19 9.14
N GLY A 107 20.88 -12.37 8.67
CA GLY A 107 20.48 -12.56 7.28
C GLY A 107 19.08 -12.00 7.04
N TRP A 108 18.79 -11.56 5.82
CA TRP A 108 17.54 -10.86 5.48
C TRP A 108 16.26 -11.54 5.99
N HIS A 109 16.17 -12.87 5.91
CA HIS A 109 14.95 -13.60 6.22
C HIS A 109 14.70 -13.79 7.73
N ILE A 110 15.77 -13.89 8.54
CA ILE A 110 15.63 -14.29 9.97
C ILE A 110 14.97 -13.22 10.83
N GLU A 111 15.05 -11.96 10.38
CA GLU A 111 14.48 -10.80 11.06
C GLU A 111 12.95 -10.95 11.18
N CYS A 112 12.27 -11.25 10.08
CA CYS A 112 10.81 -11.40 10.05
C CYS A 112 10.33 -12.57 10.92
N SER A 113 11.00 -13.72 10.86
CA SER A 113 10.69 -14.88 11.71
C SER A 113 10.82 -14.56 13.21
N ALA A 114 11.90 -13.88 13.61
CA ALA A 114 12.13 -13.52 15.00
C ALA A 114 11.16 -12.43 15.51
N MET A 115 10.94 -11.38 14.71
CA MET A 115 10.03 -10.30 15.08
C MET A 115 8.58 -10.76 15.14
N SER A 116 8.11 -11.53 14.15
CA SER A 116 6.75 -12.09 14.17
C SER A 116 6.56 -13.04 15.34
N TRP A 117 7.51 -13.92 15.63
CA TRP A 117 7.46 -14.80 16.80
C TRP A 117 7.32 -14.02 18.12
N LYS A 118 8.14 -12.98 18.31
CA LYS A 118 8.13 -12.15 19.52
C LYS A 118 6.78 -11.51 19.80
N HIS A 119 6.09 -11.05 18.75
CA HIS A 119 4.86 -10.28 18.89
C HIS A 119 3.57 -11.10 18.71
N LEU A 120 3.60 -12.15 17.89
CA LEU A 120 2.42 -12.90 17.47
C LEU A 120 2.45 -14.37 17.93
N GLY A 121 3.57 -14.82 18.51
CA GLY A 121 3.78 -16.19 18.95
C GLY A 121 4.32 -17.11 17.85
N GLU A 122 4.50 -18.40 18.18
CA GLU A 122 5.14 -19.39 17.30
C GLU A 122 4.27 -19.75 16.06
N SER A 123 3.00 -19.35 16.07
CA SER A 123 2.08 -19.42 14.93
C SER A 123 0.97 -18.39 15.08
N PHE A 124 0.50 -17.80 13.97
CA PHE A 124 -0.53 -16.76 13.98
C PHE A 124 -1.46 -16.83 12.75
N ASP A 125 -2.39 -15.88 12.62
CA ASP A 125 -3.50 -15.98 11.67
C ASP A 125 -3.13 -15.62 10.23
N ILE A 126 -2.68 -14.40 9.98
CA ILE A 126 -2.48 -13.86 8.62
C ILE A 126 -1.07 -13.29 8.49
N HIS A 127 -0.35 -13.70 7.44
CA HIS A 127 0.92 -13.11 7.02
C HIS A 127 0.78 -12.50 5.61
N GLY A 128 1.18 -11.24 5.45
CA GLY A 128 1.02 -10.48 4.21
C GLY A 128 2.36 -10.03 3.59
N GLY A 129 2.37 -9.75 2.29
CA GLY A 129 3.52 -9.13 1.63
C GLY A 129 3.35 -8.98 0.12
N GLY A 130 4.33 -8.39 -0.56
CA GLY A 130 4.37 -8.37 -2.03
C GLY A 130 4.53 -9.78 -2.61
N ILE A 131 4.01 -10.04 -3.81
CA ILE A 131 4.13 -11.36 -4.47
C ILE A 131 5.59 -11.77 -4.72
N ASP A 132 6.52 -10.81 -4.83
CA ASP A 132 7.96 -11.06 -4.87
C ASP A 132 8.53 -11.61 -3.55
N LEU A 133 7.87 -11.36 -2.43
CA LEU A 133 8.26 -11.93 -1.14
C LEU A 133 7.84 -13.39 -0.99
N LEU A 134 6.90 -13.89 -1.80
CA LEU A 134 6.50 -15.31 -1.76
C LEU A 134 7.70 -16.24 -1.84
N PHE A 135 8.65 -15.94 -2.73
CA PHE A 135 9.90 -16.67 -2.84
C PHE A 135 11.07 -15.74 -3.19
N PRO A 136 12.21 -15.82 -2.48
CA PRO A 136 12.50 -16.80 -1.43
C PRO A 136 12.06 -16.38 -0.02
N HIS A 137 11.60 -15.13 0.19
CA HIS A 137 11.50 -14.55 1.53
C HIS A 137 10.56 -15.29 2.47
N HIS A 138 9.27 -15.36 2.15
CA HIS A 138 8.26 -16.03 2.99
C HIS A 138 8.47 -17.55 3.07
N GLU A 139 8.98 -18.18 2.01
CA GLU A 139 9.36 -19.61 2.06
C GLU A 139 10.45 -19.85 3.11
N ASN A 140 11.46 -18.96 3.16
CA ASN A 140 12.52 -19.03 4.16
C ASN A 140 12.02 -18.74 5.57
N GLU A 141 11.07 -17.82 5.74
CA GLU A 141 10.44 -17.56 7.05
C GLU A 141 9.67 -18.77 7.57
N VAL A 142 8.90 -19.42 6.68
CA VAL A 142 8.20 -20.67 6.98
C VAL A 142 9.18 -21.74 7.42
N ALA A 143 10.29 -21.88 6.69
CA ALA A 143 11.32 -22.87 6.99
C ALA A 143 11.96 -22.61 8.37
N GLN A 144 12.42 -21.38 8.61
CA GLN A 144 13.02 -20.97 9.87
C GLN A 144 12.08 -21.18 11.06
N THR A 145 10.85 -20.67 10.98
CA THR A 145 9.91 -20.71 12.10
C THR A 145 9.45 -22.13 12.40
N ARG A 146 9.06 -22.90 11.37
CA ARG A 146 8.59 -24.29 11.58
C ARG A 146 9.70 -25.19 12.12
N CYS A 147 10.91 -25.07 11.60
CA CYS A 147 12.05 -25.88 12.03
C CYS A 147 12.59 -25.47 13.41
N ALA A 148 12.48 -24.20 13.79
CA ALA A 148 12.90 -23.74 15.12
C ALA A 148 11.94 -24.20 16.24
N PHE A 149 10.62 -24.18 15.97
CA PHE A 149 9.58 -24.41 16.99
C PHE A 149 8.82 -25.74 16.83
N GLY A 150 9.11 -26.53 15.79
CA GLY A 150 8.41 -27.80 15.53
C GLY A 150 6.94 -27.61 15.14
N ARG A 151 6.59 -26.48 14.53
CA ARG A 151 5.21 -26.12 14.16
C ARG A 151 4.86 -26.59 12.76
N LYS A 152 3.57 -26.90 12.54
CA LYS A 152 3.04 -27.27 11.21
C LYS A 152 2.92 -26.07 10.28
N VAL A 153 2.61 -24.90 10.84
CA VAL A 153 2.43 -23.63 10.13
C VAL A 153 3.07 -22.51 10.93
N MET A 154 3.52 -21.47 10.21
CA MET A 154 3.86 -20.17 10.79
C MET A 154 2.62 -19.26 10.79
N ALA A 155 1.93 -19.17 9.66
CA ALA A 155 0.67 -18.45 9.51
C ALA A 155 -0.41 -19.35 8.89
N ASN A 156 -1.66 -19.17 9.32
CA ASN A 156 -2.82 -19.91 8.79
C ASN A 156 -3.19 -19.46 7.37
N VAL A 157 -3.05 -18.17 7.09
CA VAL A 157 -3.40 -17.53 5.82
C VAL A 157 -2.21 -16.70 5.32
N TRP A 158 -1.93 -16.82 4.03
CA TRP A 158 -0.90 -16.03 3.33
C TRP A 158 -1.57 -15.13 2.30
N MET A 159 -1.29 -13.83 2.36
CA MET A 159 -1.86 -12.84 1.45
C MET A 159 -0.75 -12.13 0.68
N HIS A 160 -0.78 -12.21 -0.65
CA HIS A 160 0.23 -11.59 -1.51
C HIS A 160 -0.39 -10.61 -2.48
N ASN A 161 0.07 -9.35 -2.46
CA ASN A 161 -0.37 -8.34 -3.43
C ASN A 161 0.42 -8.43 -4.75
N GLY A 162 -0.24 -8.12 -5.86
CA GLY A 162 0.34 -8.11 -7.19
C GLY A 162 1.40 -7.02 -7.38
N PHE A 163 2.13 -7.13 -8.49
CA PHE A 163 3.15 -6.16 -8.86
C PHE A 163 2.55 -4.82 -9.29
N LEU A 164 3.26 -3.74 -8.99
CA LEU A 164 3.03 -2.43 -9.58
C LEU A 164 3.91 -2.25 -10.82
N GLN A 165 3.30 -1.82 -11.93
CA GLN A 165 3.96 -1.42 -13.17
C GLN A 165 3.77 0.08 -13.38
N ILE A 166 4.66 0.72 -14.15
CA ILE A 166 4.51 2.10 -14.62
C ILE A 166 4.54 2.06 -16.14
N ASP A 167 3.48 2.57 -16.77
CA ASP A 167 3.29 2.60 -18.22
C ASP A 167 3.59 1.24 -18.89
N GLY A 168 3.07 0.16 -18.29
CA GLY A 168 3.22 -1.22 -18.75
C GLY A 168 4.61 -1.83 -18.52
N GLN A 169 5.53 -1.12 -17.86
CA GLN A 169 6.86 -1.62 -17.50
C GLN A 169 6.97 -1.90 -16.01
N LYS A 170 7.73 -2.95 -15.64
CA LYS A 170 8.03 -3.19 -14.22
C LYS A 170 8.79 -2.00 -13.63
N MET A 171 8.38 -1.54 -12.46
CA MET A 171 9.13 -0.52 -11.72
C MET A 171 10.48 -1.07 -11.27
N SER A 172 11.58 -0.37 -11.59
CA SER A 172 12.90 -0.73 -11.09
C SER A 172 13.83 0.49 -11.02
N LYS A 173 14.71 0.49 -10.00
CA LYS A 173 15.75 1.54 -9.88
C LYS A 173 16.66 1.60 -11.12
N SER A 174 16.95 0.45 -11.74
CA SER A 174 17.80 0.33 -12.93
C SER A 174 17.21 0.96 -14.19
N LEU A 175 15.88 0.95 -14.32
CA LEU A 175 15.19 1.59 -15.46
C LEU A 175 14.94 3.09 -15.20
N GLY A 176 15.23 3.59 -13.99
CA GLY A 176 14.98 4.97 -13.60
C GLY A 176 13.48 5.35 -13.58
N ASN A 177 12.59 4.36 -13.70
CA ASN A 177 11.15 4.55 -13.83
C ASN A 177 10.41 4.39 -12.49
N PHE A 178 11.08 4.59 -11.35
CA PHE A 178 10.44 4.49 -10.04
C PHE A 178 9.93 5.84 -9.58
N LEU A 179 8.75 5.85 -8.97
CA LEU A 179 8.13 7.03 -8.36
C LEU A 179 8.01 6.79 -6.87
N THR A 180 8.42 7.78 -6.07
CA THR A 180 8.21 7.74 -4.62
C THR A 180 6.84 8.35 -4.26
N ILE A 181 6.30 7.94 -3.11
CA ILE A 181 5.06 8.54 -2.59
C ILE A 181 5.26 10.04 -2.38
N ASN A 182 6.41 10.46 -1.81
CA ASN A 182 6.74 11.86 -1.61
C ASN A 182 6.70 12.70 -2.90
N GLU A 183 7.22 12.16 -4.01
CA GLU A 183 7.16 12.84 -5.31
C GLU A 183 5.72 12.97 -5.81
N LEU A 184 4.93 11.89 -5.73
CA LEU A 184 3.53 11.89 -6.17
C LEU A 184 2.66 12.87 -5.35
N LEU A 185 2.91 12.98 -4.05
CA LEU A 185 2.18 13.86 -3.14
C LEU A 185 2.36 15.36 -3.46
N LYS A 186 3.34 15.74 -4.29
CA LYS A 186 3.49 17.12 -4.76
C LYS A 186 2.38 17.53 -5.71
N ASP A 187 1.90 16.60 -6.52
CA ASP A 187 0.95 16.85 -7.60
C ASP A 187 -0.45 16.27 -7.31
N TRP A 188 -0.53 15.27 -6.42
CA TRP A 188 -1.75 14.49 -6.17
C TRP A 188 -2.11 14.40 -4.68
N PRO A 189 -3.39 14.56 -4.31
CA PRO A 189 -3.84 14.23 -2.96
C PRO A 189 -3.60 12.75 -2.66
N GLY A 190 -3.16 12.43 -1.44
CA GLY A 190 -2.87 11.05 -1.05
C GLY A 190 -4.08 10.11 -1.12
N GLU A 191 -5.29 10.62 -0.90
CA GLU A 191 -6.53 9.86 -1.10
C GLU A 191 -6.76 9.46 -2.57
N VAL A 192 -6.36 10.29 -3.54
CA VAL A 192 -6.42 9.95 -4.96
C VAL A 192 -5.43 8.84 -5.28
N LEU A 193 -4.21 8.93 -4.75
CA LEU A 193 -3.18 7.88 -4.90
C LEU A 193 -3.68 6.54 -4.34
N ARG A 194 -4.27 6.57 -3.14
CA ARG A 194 -4.88 5.40 -2.50
C ARG A 194 -6.04 4.84 -3.29
N PHE A 195 -6.98 5.69 -3.71
CA PHE A 195 -8.13 5.26 -4.48
C PHE A 195 -7.70 4.57 -5.77
N ASN A 196 -6.71 5.13 -6.48
CA ASN A 196 -6.15 4.54 -7.70
C ASN A 196 -5.63 3.12 -7.46
N MET A 197 -4.93 2.87 -6.33
CA MET A 197 -4.48 1.52 -5.96
C MET A 197 -5.64 0.55 -5.72
N LEU A 198 -6.70 1.02 -5.08
CA LEU A 198 -7.86 0.19 -4.73
C LEU A 198 -8.78 -0.10 -5.92
N ARG A 199 -8.62 0.58 -7.06
CA ARG A 199 -9.36 0.27 -8.30
C ARG A 199 -8.98 -1.07 -8.92
N THR A 200 -7.83 -1.63 -8.56
CA THR A 200 -7.38 -2.94 -8.99
C THR A 200 -7.47 -3.91 -7.82
N HIS A 201 -7.99 -5.12 -8.03
CA HIS A 201 -8.01 -6.14 -6.99
C HIS A 201 -6.58 -6.43 -6.51
N TYR A 202 -6.34 -6.49 -5.20
CA TYR A 202 -4.98 -6.47 -4.63
C TYR A 202 -4.06 -7.57 -5.16
N ARG A 203 -4.61 -8.72 -5.57
CA ARG A 203 -3.90 -9.88 -6.15
C ARG A 203 -3.51 -9.72 -7.62
N GLN A 204 -4.04 -8.73 -8.32
CA GLN A 204 -3.77 -8.50 -9.73
C GLN A 204 -2.60 -7.53 -9.91
N PRO A 205 -1.82 -7.67 -11.00
CA PRO A 205 -0.87 -6.63 -11.36
C PRO A 205 -1.62 -5.33 -11.66
N MET A 206 -1.09 -4.21 -11.18
CA MET A 206 -1.64 -2.89 -11.42
C MET A 206 -0.69 -2.09 -12.30
N ASP A 207 -1.23 -1.45 -13.33
CA ASP A 207 -0.48 -0.48 -14.12
C ASP A 207 -0.76 0.95 -13.62
N TRP A 208 0.32 1.65 -13.27
CA TRP A 208 0.27 3.00 -12.73
C TRP A 208 0.48 4.01 -13.86
N THR A 209 -0.57 4.79 -14.14
CA THR A 209 -0.55 5.81 -15.20
C THR A 209 -1.14 7.12 -14.70
N VAL A 210 -0.67 8.24 -15.27
CA VAL A 210 -1.23 9.58 -14.98
C VAL A 210 -2.72 9.63 -15.31
N LYS A 211 -3.12 9.03 -16.44
CA LYS A 211 -4.53 8.93 -16.83
C LYS A 211 -5.39 8.19 -15.79
N GLY A 212 -4.84 7.14 -15.17
CA GLY A 212 -5.48 6.42 -14.08
C GLY A 212 -5.69 7.29 -12.84
N LEU A 213 -4.74 8.17 -12.52
CA LEU A 213 -4.84 9.15 -11.44
C LEU A 213 -5.88 10.25 -11.74
N GLU A 214 -5.89 10.79 -12.95
CA GLU A 214 -6.90 11.78 -13.39
C GLU A 214 -8.32 11.21 -13.30
N GLU A 215 -8.50 9.95 -13.70
CA GLU A 215 -9.78 9.27 -13.58
C GLU A 215 -10.17 9.01 -12.12
N SER A 216 -9.22 8.55 -11.32
CA SER A 216 -9.41 8.31 -9.88
C SER A 216 -9.84 9.57 -9.15
N ARG A 217 -9.19 10.72 -9.43
CA ARG A 217 -9.58 12.02 -8.90
C ARG A 217 -10.99 12.40 -9.29
N ARG A 218 -11.33 12.29 -10.58
CA ARG A 218 -12.67 12.64 -11.07
C ARG A 218 -13.78 11.82 -10.40
N ILE A 219 -13.56 10.53 -10.21
CA ILE A 219 -14.52 9.64 -9.54
C ILE A 219 -14.66 10.04 -8.08
N LEU A 220 -13.55 10.18 -7.37
CA LEU A 220 -13.53 10.46 -5.95
C LEU A 220 -14.11 11.86 -5.63
N ASP A 221 -13.75 12.88 -6.40
CA ASP A 221 -14.36 14.22 -6.31
C ASP A 221 -15.88 14.17 -6.58
N GLY A 222 -16.31 13.32 -7.52
CA GLY A 222 -17.72 13.07 -7.78
C GLY A 222 -18.46 12.53 -6.55
N PHE A 223 -17.90 11.52 -5.89
CA PHE A 223 -18.45 10.95 -4.66
C PHE A 223 -18.51 11.96 -3.52
N TYR A 224 -17.49 12.82 -3.38
CA TYR A 224 -17.50 13.87 -2.36
C TYR A 224 -18.56 14.93 -2.62
N ASN A 225 -18.75 15.32 -3.88
CA ASN A 225 -19.77 16.31 -4.24
C ASN A 225 -21.19 15.77 -4.06
N SER A 226 -21.42 14.49 -4.35
CA SER A 226 -22.74 13.88 -4.26
C SER A 226 -23.15 13.49 -2.84
N SER A 227 -22.19 13.21 -1.97
CA SER A 227 -22.40 13.10 -0.52
C SER A 227 -22.61 14.49 0.09
N THR A 228 -23.76 15.10 -0.20
CA THR A 228 -24.11 16.45 0.26
C THR A 228 -24.09 16.51 1.78
N ALA A 229 -23.14 17.29 2.28
CA ALA A 229 -22.73 17.48 3.68
C ALA A 229 -21.70 16.45 4.18
N ARG A 230 -20.49 16.98 4.45
CA ARG A 230 -19.65 16.75 5.63
C ARG A 230 -19.60 15.29 6.07
N LEU A 231 -18.48 14.62 5.80
CA LEU A 231 -18.11 13.33 6.39
C LEU A 231 -18.95 13.01 7.62
N ALA A 232 -19.89 12.07 7.48
CA ALA A 232 -20.72 11.69 8.60
C ALA A 232 -19.80 11.51 9.81
N GLU A 233 -20.11 12.18 10.93
CA GLU A 233 -19.36 11.98 12.19
C GLU A 233 -19.26 10.49 12.52
N GLU A 234 -20.23 9.72 12.01
CA GLU A 234 -20.26 8.27 12.02
C GLU A 234 -19.59 7.65 10.78
N ALA A 235 -18.45 6.98 11.00
CA ALA A 235 -17.87 6.06 10.02
C ALA A 235 -18.65 4.74 10.04
N ARG A 236 -19.39 4.44 8.96
CA ARG A 236 -20.16 3.20 8.82
C ARG A 236 -20.17 2.70 7.37
N LEU A 237 -19.76 1.45 7.17
CA LEU A 237 -19.83 0.79 5.86
C LEU A 237 -21.27 0.42 5.49
N SER A 238 -21.66 0.73 4.25
CA SER A 238 -22.85 0.16 3.62
C SER A 238 -22.77 -1.38 3.59
N PRO A 239 -23.89 -2.10 3.81
CA PRO A 239 -23.91 -3.56 3.74
C PRO A 239 -23.42 -4.15 2.41
N SER A 240 -23.74 -3.53 1.26
CA SER A 240 -23.33 -4.06 -0.05
C SER A 240 -21.83 -3.89 -0.28
N VAL A 241 -21.26 -2.77 0.18
CA VAL A 241 -19.81 -2.53 0.18
C VAL A 241 -19.10 -3.52 1.09
N LEU A 242 -19.64 -3.77 2.29
CA LEU A 242 -19.08 -4.77 3.20
C LEU A 242 -19.10 -6.18 2.59
N GLU A 243 -20.22 -6.59 1.97
CA GLU A 243 -20.32 -7.89 1.30
C GLU A 243 -19.27 -8.04 0.19
N ALA A 244 -19.05 -6.99 -0.61
CA ALA A 244 -18.00 -6.98 -1.61
C ALA A 244 -16.60 -7.14 -1.00
N LEU A 245 -16.31 -6.50 0.13
CA LEU A 245 -15.02 -6.63 0.81
C LEU A 245 -14.84 -8.00 1.49
N CYS A 246 -15.92 -8.64 1.95
CA CYS A 246 -15.86 -10.00 2.50
C CYS A 246 -15.49 -11.06 1.45
N ASP A 247 -15.66 -10.76 0.16
CA ASP A 247 -15.17 -11.56 -0.95
C ASP A 247 -13.72 -11.19 -1.28
N ASP A 248 -12.74 -11.72 -0.54
CA ASP A 248 -11.29 -11.55 -0.77
C ASP A 248 -10.83 -10.09 -0.94
N LEU A 249 -11.41 -9.14 -0.19
CA LEU A 249 -11.15 -7.71 -0.31
C LEU A 249 -11.35 -7.21 -1.75
N ASN A 250 -12.46 -7.59 -2.39
CA ASN A 250 -12.78 -7.20 -3.77
C ASN A 250 -13.14 -5.71 -3.88
N THR A 251 -12.11 -4.86 -3.83
CA THR A 251 -12.21 -3.41 -3.92
C THR A 251 -12.78 -2.90 -5.24
N PRO A 252 -12.57 -3.54 -6.42
CA PRO A 252 -13.28 -3.15 -7.64
C PRO A 252 -14.80 -3.29 -7.50
N ARG A 253 -15.29 -4.40 -6.91
CA ARG A 253 -16.73 -4.57 -6.63
C ARG A 253 -17.20 -3.57 -5.59
N ALA A 254 -16.44 -3.33 -4.53
CA ALA A 254 -16.76 -2.32 -3.52
C ALA A 254 -16.91 -0.90 -4.13
N ILE A 255 -16.05 -0.54 -5.09
CA ILE A 255 -16.14 0.74 -5.81
C ILE A 255 -17.37 0.79 -6.73
N ALA A 256 -17.75 -0.33 -7.36
CA ALA A 256 -19.00 -0.40 -8.10
C ALA A 256 -20.23 -0.18 -7.20
N GLU A 257 -20.20 -0.70 -5.97
CA GLU A 257 -21.23 -0.44 -4.96
C GLU A 257 -21.24 1.04 -4.51
N LEU A 258 -20.07 1.69 -4.38
CA LEU A 258 -20.00 3.15 -4.14
C LEU A 258 -20.68 3.95 -5.26
N HIS A 259 -20.49 3.56 -6.52
CA HIS A 259 -21.23 4.17 -7.64
C HIS A 259 -22.73 3.93 -7.56
N ALA A 260 -23.19 2.79 -7.02
CA ALA A 260 -24.62 2.54 -6.82
C ALA A 260 -25.23 3.42 -5.72
N LEU A 261 -24.43 3.84 -4.74
CA LEU A 261 -24.80 4.80 -3.68
C LEU A 261 -24.74 6.25 -4.15
N ASP A 262 -24.03 6.55 -5.24
CA ASP A 262 -23.88 7.88 -5.85
C ASP A 262 -25.15 8.35 -6.58
N ARG A 263 -26.23 8.53 -5.81
CA ARG A 263 -27.56 8.94 -6.31
C ARG A 263 -28.40 9.62 -5.22
N PRO A 264 -29.46 10.35 -5.59
CA PRO A 264 -30.35 10.99 -4.61
C PRO A 264 -30.89 10.00 -3.57
N ASN A 265 -31.02 10.45 -2.33
CA ASN A 265 -31.45 9.69 -1.13
C ASN A 265 -30.41 8.75 -0.47
N PHE A 266 -29.24 8.54 -1.07
CA PHE A 266 -28.17 7.68 -0.49
C PHE A 266 -26.91 8.46 -0.07
N GLN A 267 -26.97 9.79 -0.13
CA GLN A 267 -25.84 10.70 0.04
C GLN A 267 -25.17 10.56 1.42
N MET A 268 -25.96 10.39 2.49
CA MET A 268 -25.46 10.15 3.85
C MET A 268 -24.77 8.79 3.98
N GLU A 269 -25.33 7.74 3.37
CA GLU A 269 -24.75 6.39 3.41
C GLU A 269 -23.43 6.34 2.61
N LEU A 270 -23.38 7.00 1.46
CA LEU A 270 -22.16 7.17 0.68
C LEU A 270 -21.08 7.88 1.51
N GLY A 271 -21.40 9.02 2.14
CA GLY A 271 -20.47 9.77 2.98
C GLY A 271 -19.93 8.95 4.17
N ALA A 272 -20.81 8.24 4.89
CA ALA A 272 -20.41 7.38 6.00
C ALA A 272 -19.51 6.20 5.55
N THR A 273 -19.80 5.65 4.37
CA THR A 273 -19.03 4.54 3.80
C THR A 273 -17.65 5.01 3.34
N LEU A 274 -17.56 6.17 2.67
CA LEU A 274 -16.28 6.78 2.29
C LEU A 274 -15.42 7.05 3.53
N ASN A 275 -16.00 7.64 4.58
CA ASN A 275 -15.29 7.90 5.83
C ASN A 275 -14.78 6.59 6.47
N ALA A 276 -15.61 5.54 6.51
CA ALA A 276 -15.20 4.22 7.01
C ALA A 276 -14.07 3.56 6.20
N LEU A 277 -13.94 3.86 4.91
CA LEU A 277 -12.85 3.40 4.05
C LEU A 277 -11.59 4.28 4.14
N GLY A 278 -11.64 5.38 4.90
CA GLY A 278 -10.56 6.35 5.05
C GLY A 278 -10.50 7.40 3.93
N PHE A 279 -11.62 7.66 3.25
CA PHE A 279 -11.76 8.73 2.26
C PHE A 279 -12.49 9.91 2.89
N THR A 280 -11.70 10.88 3.37
CA THR A 280 -12.19 12.00 4.16
C THR A 280 -12.56 13.21 3.29
N GLY A 281 -12.06 13.31 2.06
CA GLY A 281 -12.35 14.49 1.23
C GLY A 281 -11.77 15.80 1.78
N LYS A 282 -10.89 15.74 2.80
CA LYS A 282 -10.24 16.91 3.40
C LYS A 282 -9.55 17.81 2.36
N HIS A 283 -8.99 17.21 1.31
CA HIS A 283 -8.35 17.97 0.23
C HIS A 283 -9.32 18.80 -0.62
N VAL A 284 -10.60 18.41 -0.69
CA VAL A 284 -11.67 19.20 -1.32
C VAL A 284 -12.04 20.37 -0.41
N GLU A 285 -12.15 20.14 0.90
CA GLU A 285 -12.40 21.18 1.90
C GLU A 285 -11.29 22.23 1.91
N ASP A 286 -10.01 21.80 1.93
CA ASP A 286 -8.84 22.68 1.93
C ASP A 286 -8.77 23.55 0.66
N LYS A 287 -9.27 23.06 -0.48
CA LYS A 287 -9.36 23.84 -1.72
C LYS A 287 -10.51 24.83 -1.68
N ALA A 288 -11.69 24.39 -1.23
CA ALA A 288 -12.85 25.27 -1.08
C ALA A 288 -12.57 26.42 -0.11
N ALA A 289 -11.91 26.14 1.02
CA ALA A 289 -11.54 27.14 2.02
C ALA A 289 -10.51 28.18 1.52
N LYS A 290 -9.77 27.89 0.44
CA LYS A 290 -8.83 28.83 -0.18
C LYS A 290 -9.50 29.77 -1.19
N ILE A 291 -10.74 29.49 -1.57
CA ILE A 291 -11.50 30.33 -2.50
C ILE A 291 -12.14 31.46 -1.69
N ASP A 292 -11.85 32.69 -2.08
CA ASP A 292 -12.50 33.87 -1.53
C ASP A 292 -13.93 33.98 -2.08
N GLU A 293 -14.91 33.48 -1.32
CA GLU A 293 -16.32 33.52 -1.69
C GLU A 293 -16.83 34.94 -1.97
N HIS A 294 -16.30 35.95 -1.27
CA HIS A 294 -16.69 37.34 -1.50
C HIS A 294 -16.27 37.76 -2.91
N ARG A 295 -15.01 37.48 -3.28
CA ARG A 295 -14.49 37.77 -4.61
C ARG A 295 -15.23 37.00 -5.71
N VAL A 296 -15.58 35.74 -5.46
CA VAL A 296 -16.37 34.92 -6.40
C VAL A 296 -17.75 35.54 -6.63
N ASN A 297 -18.43 35.92 -5.55
CA ASN A 297 -19.76 36.53 -5.64
C ASN A 297 -19.71 37.89 -6.37
N GLU A 298 -18.71 38.73 -6.12
CA GLU A 298 -18.49 39.98 -6.89
C GLU A 298 -18.36 39.72 -8.40
N LEU A 299 -17.57 38.71 -8.78
CA LEU A 299 -17.35 38.36 -10.18
C LEU A 299 -18.60 37.77 -10.83
N ILE A 300 -19.40 36.99 -10.08
CA ILE A 300 -20.68 36.47 -10.55
C ILE A 300 -21.68 37.59 -10.75
N GLU A 301 -21.81 38.53 -9.81
CA GLU A 301 -22.68 39.69 -9.95
C GLU A 301 -22.29 40.57 -11.14
N ALA A 302 -21.00 40.85 -11.30
CA ALA A 302 -20.48 41.59 -12.46
C ALA A 302 -20.76 40.85 -13.78
N ARG A 303 -20.67 39.50 -13.78
CA ARG A 303 -20.99 38.67 -14.94
C ARG A 303 -22.48 38.71 -15.27
N LEU A 304 -23.35 38.63 -14.25
CA LEU A 304 -24.79 38.73 -14.41
C LEU A 304 -25.18 40.09 -15.00
N GLU A 305 -24.58 41.18 -14.53
CA GLU A 305 -24.83 42.51 -15.07
C GLU A 305 -24.32 42.67 -16.52
N ALA A 306 -23.15 42.11 -16.84
CA ALA A 306 -22.66 42.04 -18.21
C ALA A 306 -23.62 41.28 -19.13
N ARG A 307 -24.23 40.18 -18.67
CA ARG A 307 -25.25 39.44 -19.42
C ARG A 307 -26.55 40.25 -19.58
N ARG A 308 -27.01 40.95 -18.54
CA ARG A 308 -28.20 41.83 -18.59
C ARG A 308 -28.03 42.96 -19.61
N THR A 309 -26.85 43.54 -19.66
CA THR A 309 -26.48 44.61 -20.63
C THR A 309 -26.05 44.06 -22.00
N ARG A 310 -26.12 42.75 -22.22
CA ARG A 310 -25.72 42.04 -23.46
C ARG A 310 -24.25 42.23 -23.85
N ASN A 311 -23.38 42.50 -22.88
CA ASN A 311 -21.93 42.55 -23.05
C ASN A 311 -21.32 41.15 -22.90
N TRP A 312 -21.41 40.35 -23.97
CA TRP A 312 -20.95 38.96 -23.98
C TRP A 312 -19.44 38.82 -23.77
N ALA A 313 -18.63 39.73 -24.36
CA ALA A 313 -17.18 39.70 -24.21
C ALA A 313 -16.73 39.89 -22.75
N GLN A 314 -17.39 40.78 -22.01
CA GLN A 314 -17.10 40.96 -20.58
C GLN A 314 -17.60 39.77 -19.75
N SER A 315 -18.75 39.19 -20.09
CA SER A 315 -19.26 37.97 -19.45
C SER A 315 -18.28 36.79 -19.60
N ASP A 316 -17.69 36.62 -20.79
CA ASP A 316 -16.73 35.53 -21.05
C ASP A 316 -15.40 35.77 -20.34
N ARG A 317 -14.88 37.01 -20.34
CA ARG A 317 -13.69 37.37 -19.55
C ARG A 317 -13.88 37.08 -18.05
N LEU A 318 -15.03 37.43 -17.49
CA LEU A 318 -15.32 37.19 -16.06
C LEU A 318 -15.49 35.69 -15.77
N ARG A 319 -15.97 34.89 -16.74
CA ARG A 319 -15.99 33.43 -16.63
C ARG A 319 -14.56 32.87 -16.60
N GLU A 320 -13.67 33.36 -17.46
CA GLU A 320 -12.25 32.96 -17.46
C GLU A 320 -11.54 33.34 -16.15
N GLU A 321 -11.86 34.51 -15.58
CA GLU A 321 -11.32 34.95 -14.28
C GLU A 321 -11.80 34.04 -13.14
N LEU A 322 -13.09 33.69 -13.12
CA LEU A 322 -13.65 32.71 -12.17
C LEU A 322 -12.98 31.35 -12.35
N GLU A 323 -12.75 30.91 -13.59
CA GLU A 323 -12.05 29.67 -13.87
C GLU A 323 -10.58 29.67 -13.42
N ALA A 324 -9.91 30.81 -13.49
CA ALA A 324 -8.54 30.99 -13.00
C ALA A 324 -8.47 30.97 -11.46
N LEU A 325 -9.54 31.39 -10.78
CA LEU A 325 -9.72 31.24 -9.33
C LEU A 325 -10.11 29.81 -8.93
N GLY A 326 -10.23 28.90 -9.89
CA GLY A 326 -10.67 27.54 -9.63
C GLY A 326 -12.15 27.44 -9.34
N VAL A 327 -12.99 28.24 -10.00
CA VAL A 327 -14.45 28.19 -9.90
C VAL A 327 -15.08 27.98 -11.28
N VAL A 328 -16.04 27.05 -11.37
CA VAL A 328 -16.84 26.80 -12.58
C VAL A 328 -18.25 27.31 -12.35
N VAL A 329 -18.76 28.12 -13.27
CA VAL A 329 -20.09 28.73 -13.17
C VAL A 329 -21.09 28.00 -14.07
N MET A 330 -22.27 27.67 -13.51
CA MET A 330 -23.37 26.98 -14.18
C MET A 330 -24.63 27.85 -14.20
N ASP A 331 -25.14 28.14 -15.40
CA ASP A 331 -26.43 28.83 -15.58
C ASP A 331 -27.54 27.76 -15.65
N ASN A 332 -28.43 27.76 -14.66
CA ASN A 332 -29.48 26.75 -14.48
C ASN A 332 -30.73 27.06 -15.33
N LYS A 333 -31.54 26.02 -15.60
CA LYS A 333 -32.78 26.16 -16.39
C LYS A 333 -33.86 27.02 -15.72
N ASP A 334 -33.80 27.17 -14.41
CA ASP A 334 -34.67 28.04 -13.62
C ASP A 334 -34.26 29.52 -13.64
N GLY A 335 -33.17 29.85 -14.36
CA GLY A 335 -32.64 31.21 -14.47
C GLY A 335 -31.67 31.59 -13.34
N THR A 336 -31.37 30.68 -12.41
CA THR A 336 -30.35 30.91 -11.37
C THR A 336 -28.95 30.64 -11.90
N THR A 337 -27.94 31.27 -11.28
CA THR A 337 -26.54 30.94 -11.51
C THR A 337 -25.99 30.30 -10.24
N SER A 338 -25.40 29.12 -10.39
CA SER A 338 -24.69 28.40 -9.33
C SER A 338 -23.22 28.22 -9.71
N TRP A 339 -22.36 27.92 -8.74
CA TRP A 339 -20.95 27.69 -8.99
C TRP A 339 -20.42 26.50 -8.17
N GLU A 340 -19.37 25.87 -8.68
CA GLU A 340 -18.64 24.79 -8.01
C GLU A 340 -17.12 25.02 -8.11
N VAL A 341 -16.34 24.40 -7.22
CA VAL A 341 -14.87 24.45 -7.27
C VAL A 341 -14.36 23.62 -8.47
N LYS A 342 -13.48 24.21 -9.28
CA LYS A 342 -12.89 23.61 -10.48
C LYS A 342 -12.04 22.38 -10.11
N ARG A 343 -12.32 21.28 -10.83
CA ARG A 343 -11.76 19.94 -10.62
C ARG A 343 -10.26 19.88 -10.83
#